data_AF-A0A841TXZ4-F1
#
_entry.id   AF-A0A841TXZ4-F1
#
_cell.length_a   1.000
_cell.length_b   1.000
_cell.length_c   1.000
_cell.angle_alpha   90.00
_cell.angle_beta   90.00
_cell.angle_gamma   90.00
#
_symmetry.space_group_name_H-M   'P 1'
#
loop_
_entity.id
_entity.type
_entity.pdbx_description
1 polymer ?
#
loop_
_entity_poly.entity_id
_entity_poly.type
_entity_poly.pdbx_seq_one_letter_code
_entity_poly.pdbx_strand_id
1 'polypeptide(L)'
;MSGGEGSAAPVEWLKHLAELRKRLIFVGLWFLASLAAGFWASPRLLGFLKRHTGDIRIDWSVFSLSDGLIVYMKCAVLIGGVLTLPFALYHVWAFARPGLTEKEARTTLLFVPASFLLFLCGIAFGYTVGLPMMIRFMMRLNESIGAEEVYGIRHYVTFILSFLFPMGIAFEMPLALLFLTRLGLLSPASVKRARKYAYVGLAVVGSCISPPDFVSHLAVTLPLILLFELGAFVSTRYYRRRERLSAQTA
;
A
#
# COMPACT_ATOMS: atom_id res chain seq x y z
N MET A 1 15.98 -20.63 51.35
CA MET A 1 16.75 -20.51 50.08
C MET A 1 15.76 -20.19 48.97
N SER A 2 15.57 -18.90 48.68
CA SER A 2 14.72 -18.40 47.59
C SER A 2 15.65 -18.03 46.44
N GLY A 3 15.60 -18.79 45.35
CA GLY A 3 16.51 -18.69 44.22
C GLY A 3 15.76 -18.57 42.90
N GLY A 4 15.50 -17.31 42.50
CA GLY A 4 15.42 -16.79 41.13
C GLY A 4 14.89 -17.65 39.98
N GLU A 5 13.61 -17.52 39.66
CA GLU A 5 13.00 -17.90 38.37
C GLU A 5 12.70 -16.69 37.46
N GLY A 6 13.46 -15.59 37.57
CA GLY A 6 13.14 -14.32 36.92
C GLY A 6 13.93 -13.89 35.67
N SER A 7 14.87 -14.68 35.14
CA SER A 7 15.93 -14.14 34.24
C SER A 7 16.12 -14.89 32.91
N ALA A 8 15.05 -15.27 32.21
CA ALA A 8 15.12 -15.81 30.84
C ALA A 8 14.42 -14.92 29.81
N ALA A 9 13.31 -14.27 30.18
CA ALA A 9 12.57 -13.35 29.32
C ALA A 9 13.38 -12.14 28.81
N PRO A 10 14.31 -11.51 29.57
CA PRO A 10 15.03 -10.32 29.12
C PRO A 10 15.82 -10.52 27.82
N VAL A 11 16.43 -11.70 27.68
CA VAL A 11 17.40 -11.99 26.62
C VAL A 11 16.71 -12.32 25.30
N GLU A 12 15.47 -12.83 25.34
CA GLU A 12 14.74 -13.29 24.15
C GLU A 12 14.06 -12.15 23.37
N TRP A 13 13.43 -11.19 24.06
CA TRP A 13 12.89 -9.99 23.39
C TRP A 13 14.00 -9.08 22.86
N LEU A 14 15.14 -8.99 23.56
CA LEU A 14 16.32 -8.26 23.08
C LEU A 14 16.86 -8.86 21.77
N LYS A 15 16.91 -10.19 21.66
CA LYS A 15 17.29 -10.87 20.42
C LYS A 15 16.31 -10.60 19.28
N HIS A 16 15.00 -10.65 19.57
CA HIS A 16 13.97 -10.38 18.55
C HIS A 16 14.01 -8.92 18.05
N LEU A 17 14.22 -7.96 18.94
CA LEU A 17 14.42 -6.55 18.55
C LEU A 17 15.73 -6.33 17.78
N ALA A 18 16.80 -7.03 18.14
CA ALA A 18 18.07 -6.95 17.40
C ALA A 18 17.92 -7.49 15.98
N GLU A 19 17.15 -8.56 15.81
CA GLU A 19 16.80 -9.11 14.50
C GLU A 19 15.97 -8.14 13.67
N LEU A 20 14.95 -7.52 14.26
CA LEU A 20 14.13 -6.50 13.61
C LEU A 20 14.99 -5.32 13.12
N ARG A 21 15.87 -4.80 13.98
CA ARG A 21 16.79 -3.71 13.62
C ARG A 21 17.66 -4.10 12.44
N LYS A 22 18.26 -5.30 12.47
CA LYS A 22 19.12 -5.79 11.39
C LYS A 22 18.36 -5.86 10.06
N ARG A 23 17.16 -6.43 10.07
CA ARG A 23 16.28 -6.53 8.89
C ARG A 23 15.89 -5.15 8.37
N LEU A 24 15.55 -4.22 9.25
CA LEU A 24 15.19 -2.84 8.89
C LEU A 24 16.36 -2.11 8.22
N ILE A 25 17.60 -2.31 8.69
CA ILE A 25 18.80 -1.75 8.06
C ILE A 25 18.98 -2.31 6.64
N PHE A 26 18.82 -3.63 6.44
CA PHE A 26 18.91 -4.21 5.09
C PHE A 26 17.85 -3.66 4.15
N VAL A 27 16.59 -3.56 4.61
CA VAL A 27 15.51 -2.96 3.82
C VAL A 27 15.79 -1.49 3.52
N GLY A 28 16.33 -0.74 4.48
CA GLY A 28 16.74 0.65 4.29
C GLY A 28 17.88 0.81 3.27
N LEU A 29 18.90 -0.03 3.33
CA LEU A 29 20.00 -0.02 2.35
C LEU A 29 19.50 -0.39 0.95
N TRP A 30 18.62 -1.39 0.85
CA TRP A 30 18.00 -1.75 -0.41
C TRP A 30 17.11 -0.62 -0.95
N PHE A 31 16.37 0.06 -0.06
CA PHE A 31 15.60 1.24 -0.41
C PHE A 31 16.48 2.34 -0.99
N LEU A 32 17.61 2.65 -0.37
CA LEU A 32 18.55 3.65 -0.89
C LEU A 32 19.13 3.25 -2.26
N ALA A 33 19.49 1.99 -2.45
CA ALA A 33 19.95 1.49 -3.75
C ALA A 33 18.84 1.59 -4.82
N SER A 34 17.61 1.21 -4.46
CA SER A 34 16.45 1.29 -5.34
C SER A 34 16.04 2.74 -5.64
N LEU A 35 16.30 3.68 -4.72
CA LEU A 35 16.08 5.10 -4.91
C LEU A 35 17.02 5.66 -5.97
N ALA A 36 18.30 5.27 -5.94
CA ALA A 36 19.28 5.64 -6.96
C ALA A 36 18.88 5.09 -8.34
N ALA A 37 18.46 3.82 -8.41
CA ALA A 37 17.91 3.24 -9.64
C ALA A 37 16.62 3.95 -10.09
N GLY A 38 15.76 4.33 -9.14
CA GLY A 38 14.55 5.11 -9.36
C GLY A 38 14.84 6.47 -9.96
N PHE A 39 15.88 7.17 -9.49
CA PHE A 39 16.29 8.46 -10.03
C PHE A 39 16.72 8.35 -11.50
N TRP A 40 17.43 7.29 -11.87
CA TRP A 40 17.78 7.00 -13.26
C TRP A 40 16.54 6.65 -14.12
N ALA A 41 15.53 6.01 -13.53
CA ALA A 41 14.29 5.64 -14.21
C ALA A 41 13.24 6.77 -14.25
N SER A 42 13.35 7.80 -13.41
CA SER A 42 12.40 8.93 -13.31
C SER A 42 12.07 9.59 -14.66
N PRO A 43 13.02 9.88 -15.57
CA PRO A 43 12.69 10.45 -16.88
C PRO A 43 11.74 9.57 -17.70
N ARG A 44 11.92 8.24 -17.63
CA ARG A 44 11.08 7.29 -18.36
C ARG A 44 9.66 7.26 -17.80
N LEU A 45 9.53 7.31 -16.47
CA LEU A 45 8.23 7.39 -15.82
C LEU A 45 7.50 8.70 -16.17
N LEU A 46 8.19 9.83 -16.15
CA LEU A 46 7.61 11.12 -16.56
C LEU A 46 7.17 11.11 -18.02
N GLY A 47 7.98 10.54 -18.92
CA GLY A 47 7.60 10.36 -20.32
C GLY A 47 6.42 9.40 -20.53
N PHE A 48 6.23 8.42 -19.64
CA PHE A 48 5.05 7.57 -19.63
C PHE A 48 3.81 8.35 -19.14
N LEU A 49 3.93 9.07 -18.02
CA LEU A 49 2.86 9.91 -17.48
C LEU A 49 2.37 10.95 -18.49
N LYS A 50 3.29 11.65 -19.17
CA LYS A 50 2.98 12.67 -20.19
C LYS A 50 2.18 12.13 -21.36
N ARG A 51 2.49 10.90 -21.83
CA ARG A 51 1.84 10.30 -23.00
C ARG A 51 0.40 9.88 -22.72
N HIS A 52 0.11 9.43 -21.51
CA HIS A 52 -1.24 8.98 -21.15
C HIS A 52 -2.18 10.11 -20.73
N THR A 53 -1.66 11.33 -20.56
CA THR A 53 -2.49 12.53 -20.44
C THR A 53 -3.20 12.86 -21.76
N GLY A 54 -2.71 12.32 -22.90
CA GLY A 54 -3.45 11.92 -24.12
C GLY A 54 -4.37 12.96 -24.77
N ASP A 55 -5.49 13.26 -24.14
CA ASP A 55 -6.56 14.14 -24.64
C ASP A 55 -6.66 15.48 -23.88
N ILE A 56 -5.99 15.61 -22.73
CA ILE A 56 -5.99 16.83 -21.94
C ILE A 56 -4.70 17.58 -22.28
N ARG A 57 -4.81 18.75 -22.94
CA ARG A 57 -3.68 19.63 -23.25
C ARG A 57 -3.15 20.29 -21.97
N ILE A 58 -2.45 19.51 -21.16
CA ILE A 58 -1.75 20.02 -20.00
C ILE A 58 -0.35 20.45 -20.44
N ASP A 59 -0.20 21.72 -20.80
CA ASP A 59 1.13 22.32 -20.96
C ASP A 59 1.80 22.36 -19.60
N TRP A 60 2.72 21.42 -19.36
CA TRP A 60 3.45 21.25 -18.09
C TRP A 60 4.26 22.50 -17.79
N SER A 61 3.63 23.41 -17.04
CA SER A 61 4.22 24.67 -16.65
C SER A 61 5.08 24.47 -15.41
N VAL A 62 6.19 25.18 -15.37
CA VAL A 62 7.12 25.21 -14.24
C VAL A 62 6.92 26.55 -13.55
N PHE A 63 6.51 26.54 -12.28
CA PHE A 63 6.24 27.76 -11.51
C PHE A 63 7.40 28.13 -10.59
N SER A 64 8.35 27.21 -10.37
CA SER A 64 9.56 27.47 -9.59
C SER A 64 10.75 26.70 -10.15
N LEU A 65 11.95 27.27 -10.02
CA LEU A 65 13.19 26.66 -10.48
C LEU A 65 13.44 25.26 -9.86
N SER A 66 12.94 25.04 -8.64
CA SER A 66 13.05 23.77 -7.92
C SER A 66 12.04 22.69 -8.34
N ASP A 67 11.04 23.01 -9.19
CA ASP A 67 9.96 22.07 -9.57
C ASP A 67 10.51 20.82 -10.23
N GLY A 68 11.43 20.97 -11.18
CA GLY A 68 12.06 19.85 -11.85
C GLY A 68 12.71 18.90 -10.85
N LEU A 69 13.55 19.41 -9.95
CA LEU A 69 14.21 18.59 -8.94
C LEU A 69 13.21 17.83 -8.04
N ILE A 70 12.17 18.52 -7.54
CA ILE A 70 11.17 17.89 -6.67
C ILE A 70 10.38 16.80 -7.40
N VAL A 71 10.02 17.05 -8.66
CA VAL A 71 9.32 16.07 -9.49
C VAL A 71 10.17 14.81 -9.69
N TYR A 72 11.45 14.98 -10.04
CA TYR A 72 12.39 13.87 -10.20
C TYR A 72 12.58 13.07 -8.92
N MET A 73 12.72 13.75 -7.77
CA MET A 73 12.87 13.11 -6.47
C MET A 73 11.62 12.33 -6.08
N LYS A 74 10.42 12.88 -6.28
CA LYS A 74 9.17 12.18 -5.97
C LYS A 74 8.98 10.94 -6.83
N CYS A 75 9.30 11.01 -8.13
CA CYS A 75 9.29 9.84 -9.01
C CYS A 75 10.29 8.77 -8.56
N ALA A 76 11.50 9.18 -8.15
CA ALA A 76 12.52 8.26 -7.67
C ALA A 76 12.07 7.54 -6.39
N VAL A 77 11.45 8.26 -5.45
CA VAL A 77 10.86 7.69 -4.22
C VAL A 77 9.76 6.68 -4.56
N LEU A 78 8.87 6.98 -5.51
CA LEU A 78 7.83 6.05 -5.91
C LEU A 78 8.43 4.75 -6.47
N ILE A 79 9.35 4.86 -7.45
CA ILE A 79 9.97 3.71 -8.10
C ILE A 79 10.78 2.91 -7.07
N GLY A 80 11.56 3.58 -6.23
CA GLY A 80 12.32 2.93 -5.16
C GLY A 80 11.41 2.21 -4.17
N GLY A 81 10.29 2.83 -3.79
CA GLY A 81 9.27 2.20 -2.95
C GLY A 81 8.70 0.93 -3.56
N VAL A 82 8.29 0.98 -4.84
CA VAL A 82 7.77 -0.18 -5.58
C VAL A 82 8.81 -1.31 -5.64
N LEU A 83 10.06 -1.00 -5.98
CA LEU A 83 11.13 -1.99 -6.09
C LEU A 83 11.57 -2.56 -4.74
N THR A 84 11.42 -1.79 -3.65
CA THR A 84 11.76 -2.22 -2.30
C THR A 84 10.66 -3.09 -1.69
N LEU A 85 9.40 -2.88 -2.07
CA LEU A 85 8.24 -3.60 -1.54
C LEU A 85 8.41 -5.13 -1.45
N PRO A 86 8.79 -5.87 -2.51
CA PRO A 86 8.95 -7.33 -2.43
C PRO A 86 10.05 -7.74 -1.44
N PHE A 87 11.14 -6.97 -1.36
CA PHE A 87 12.23 -7.20 -0.43
C PHE A 87 11.81 -6.90 1.03
N ALA A 88 11.10 -5.79 1.26
CA ALA A 88 10.55 -5.43 2.56
C ALA A 88 9.58 -6.51 3.07
N LEU A 89 8.67 -6.99 2.21
CA LEU A 89 7.71 -8.04 2.56
C LEU A 89 8.38 -9.37 2.87
N TYR A 90 9.43 -9.73 2.13
CA TYR A 90 10.24 -10.90 2.46
C TYR A 90 10.86 -10.79 3.86
N HIS A 91 11.39 -9.62 4.22
CA HIS A 91 11.98 -9.41 5.54
C HIS A 91 10.93 -9.41 6.66
N VAL A 92 9.73 -8.88 6.42
CA VAL A 92 8.58 -8.97 7.33
C VAL A 92 8.16 -10.43 7.52
N TRP A 93 8.04 -11.19 6.44
CA TRP A 93 7.75 -12.63 6.50
C TRP A 93 8.82 -13.40 7.28
N ALA A 94 10.09 -13.15 6.99
CA ALA A 94 11.19 -13.87 7.62
C ALA A 94 11.35 -13.52 9.10
N PHE A 95 10.88 -12.34 9.53
CA PHE A 95 10.73 -11.98 10.94
C PHE A 95 9.56 -12.71 11.61
N ALA A 96 8.45 -12.93 10.89
CA ALA A 96 7.29 -13.67 11.39
C ALA A 96 7.50 -15.21 11.38
N ARG A 97 8.41 -15.73 10.55
CA ARG A 97 8.69 -17.16 10.35
C ARG A 97 8.85 -17.97 11.65
N PRO A 98 9.55 -17.51 12.71
CA PRO A 98 9.74 -18.29 13.93
C PRO A 98 8.43 -18.68 14.63
N GLY A 99 7.35 -17.93 14.43
CA GLY A 99 6.02 -18.22 14.98
C GLY A 99 5.13 -19.10 14.10
N LEU A 100 5.64 -19.59 12.96
CA LEU A 100 4.88 -20.36 11.97
C LEU A 100 5.38 -21.81 11.90
N THR A 101 4.46 -22.75 11.64
CA THR A 101 4.85 -24.12 11.30
C THR A 101 5.51 -24.18 9.91
N GLU A 102 6.33 -25.19 9.62
CA GLU A 102 7.03 -25.34 8.32
C GLU A 102 6.08 -25.26 7.11
N LYS A 103 4.90 -25.89 7.21
CA LYS A 103 3.88 -25.89 6.15
C LYS A 103 3.26 -24.49 5.96
N GLU A 104 3.03 -23.77 7.04
CA GLU A 104 2.48 -22.42 7.01
C GLU A 104 3.50 -21.40 6.51
N ALA A 105 4.77 -21.54 6.91
CA ALA A 105 5.87 -20.70 6.45
C ALA A 105 6.02 -20.76 4.92
N ARG A 106 6.00 -21.97 4.33
CA ARG A 106 6.08 -22.15 2.87
C ARG A 106 4.89 -21.53 2.14
N THR A 107 3.68 -21.72 2.65
CA THR A 107 2.46 -21.16 2.04
C THR A 107 2.45 -19.64 2.12
N THR A 108 2.95 -19.08 3.21
CA THR A 108 3.01 -17.63 3.42
C THR A 108 4.12 -16.99 2.59
N LEU A 109 5.19 -17.71 2.25
CA LEU A 109 6.22 -17.20 1.34
C LEU A 109 5.64 -16.84 -0.04
N LEU A 110 4.63 -17.58 -0.52
CA LEU A 110 3.91 -17.25 -1.76
C LEU A 110 3.14 -15.92 -1.68
N PHE A 111 2.93 -15.38 -0.47
CA PHE A 111 2.31 -14.06 -0.31
C PHE A 111 3.24 -12.94 -0.75
N VAL A 112 4.56 -13.11 -0.70
CA VAL A 112 5.50 -12.06 -1.14
C VAL A 112 5.32 -11.72 -2.64
N PRO A 113 5.38 -12.67 -3.59
CA PRO A 113 5.11 -12.36 -4.99
C PRO A 113 3.64 -11.99 -5.24
N ALA A 114 2.69 -12.60 -4.53
CA ALA A 114 1.27 -12.24 -4.68
C ALA A 114 0.98 -10.80 -4.25
N SER A 115 1.59 -10.35 -3.15
CA SER A 115 1.55 -8.98 -2.64
C SER A 115 2.15 -8.04 -3.67
N PHE A 116 3.37 -8.30 -4.14
CA PHE A 116 3.97 -7.45 -5.17
C PHE A 116 3.09 -7.30 -6.44
N LEU A 117 2.48 -8.40 -6.91
CA LEU A 117 1.52 -8.34 -8.02
C LEU A 117 0.27 -7.53 -7.66
N LEU A 118 -0.25 -7.69 -6.46
CA LEU A 118 -1.44 -6.98 -5.98
C LEU A 118 -1.18 -5.47 -5.84
N PHE A 119 0.00 -5.09 -5.35
CA PHE A 119 0.47 -3.70 -5.33
C PHE A 119 0.53 -3.09 -6.73
N LEU A 120 1.12 -3.83 -7.70
CA LEU A 120 1.17 -3.39 -9.09
C LEU A 120 -0.23 -3.28 -9.70
N CYS A 121 -1.12 -4.22 -9.41
CA CYS A 121 -2.54 -4.13 -9.80
C CYS A 121 -3.22 -2.91 -9.17
N GLY A 122 -2.89 -2.57 -7.93
CA GLY A 122 -3.43 -1.39 -7.26
C GLY A 122 -2.96 -0.08 -7.87
N ILE A 123 -1.67 0.02 -8.22
CA ILE A 123 -1.13 1.15 -8.97
C ILE A 123 -1.78 1.23 -10.36
N ALA A 124 -1.89 0.10 -11.07
CA ALA A 124 -2.51 0.06 -12.38
C ALA A 124 -3.97 0.51 -12.33
N PHE A 125 -4.76 -0.03 -11.39
CA PHE A 125 -6.15 0.36 -11.18
C PHE A 125 -6.28 1.85 -10.80
N GLY A 126 -5.43 2.32 -9.88
CA GLY A 126 -5.38 3.74 -9.52
C GLY A 126 -5.09 4.62 -10.73
N TYR A 127 -4.17 4.19 -11.59
CA TYR A 127 -3.76 4.95 -12.77
C TYR A 127 -4.80 4.97 -13.88
N THR A 128 -5.45 3.83 -14.17
CA THR A 128 -6.36 3.68 -15.31
C THR A 128 -7.82 3.97 -14.98
N VAL A 129 -8.23 3.78 -13.72
CA VAL A 129 -9.63 3.97 -13.30
C VAL A 129 -9.76 5.16 -12.37
N GLY A 130 -8.96 5.19 -11.30
CA GLY A 130 -9.05 6.22 -10.25
C GLY A 130 -8.72 7.62 -10.74
N LEU A 131 -7.54 7.81 -11.33
CA LEU A 131 -7.09 9.12 -11.80
C LEU A 131 -8.00 9.72 -12.89
N PRO A 132 -8.40 9.01 -13.96
CA PRO A 132 -9.26 9.60 -14.98
C PRO A 132 -10.63 9.98 -14.44
N MET A 133 -11.17 9.24 -13.47
CA MET A 133 -12.43 9.58 -12.82
C MET A 133 -12.30 10.91 -12.05
N MET A 134 -11.24 11.06 -11.26
CA MET A 134 -11.00 12.26 -10.46
C MET A 134 -10.68 13.48 -11.34
N ILE A 135 -9.79 13.34 -12.33
CA ILE A 135 -9.42 14.43 -13.24
C ILE A 135 -10.64 14.92 -14.05
N ARG A 136 -11.45 14.01 -14.59
CA ARG A 136 -12.69 14.39 -15.31
C ARG A 136 -13.68 15.14 -14.43
N PHE A 137 -13.80 14.76 -13.16
CA PHE A 137 -14.64 15.49 -12.23
C PHE A 137 -14.12 16.92 -12.01
N MET A 138 -12.82 17.07 -11.74
CA MET A 138 -12.22 18.39 -11.50
C MET A 138 -12.30 19.30 -12.74
N MET A 139 -12.04 18.78 -13.94
CA MET A 139 -12.17 19.56 -15.18
C MET A 139 -13.61 20.06 -15.38
N ARG A 140 -14.63 19.20 -15.18
CA ARG A 140 -16.04 19.63 -15.25
C ARG A 140 -16.38 20.72 -14.24
N LEU A 141 -15.80 20.66 -13.05
CA LEU A 141 -15.99 21.69 -12.03
C LEU A 141 -15.35 23.01 -12.45
N ASN A 142 -14.13 22.97 -12.98
CA ASN A 142 -13.42 24.15 -13.47
C ASN A 142 -14.14 24.80 -14.68
N GLU A 143 -14.63 23.99 -15.62
CA GLU A 143 -15.47 24.44 -16.73
C GLU A 143 -16.73 25.16 -16.22
N SER A 144 -17.37 24.64 -15.16
CA SER A 144 -18.59 25.23 -14.59
C SER A 144 -18.39 26.61 -13.96
N ILE A 145 -17.16 26.92 -13.53
CA ILE A 145 -16.80 28.23 -12.96
C ILE A 145 -16.10 29.15 -13.97
N GLY A 146 -15.89 28.69 -15.21
CA GLY A 146 -15.24 29.47 -16.27
C GLY A 146 -13.75 29.75 -16.03
N ALA A 147 -13.05 28.89 -15.29
CA ALA A 147 -11.63 29.09 -14.99
C ALA A 147 -10.73 28.68 -16.17
N GLU A 148 -9.72 29.49 -16.49
CA GLU A 148 -8.63 29.07 -17.40
C GLU A 148 -7.68 28.10 -16.67
N GLU A 149 -7.44 26.94 -17.27
CA GLU A 149 -6.68 25.87 -16.63
C GLU A 149 -5.19 25.93 -17.02
N VAL A 150 -4.33 26.28 -16.06
CA VAL A 150 -2.87 26.13 -16.20
C VAL A 150 -2.37 25.22 -15.08
N TYR A 151 -1.88 24.03 -15.44
CA TYR A 151 -1.40 23.07 -14.44
C TYR A 151 0.12 23.05 -14.33
N GLY A 152 0.60 23.23 -13.11
CA GLY A 152 2.01 23.09 -12.78
C GLY A 152 2.43 21.63 -12.71
N ILE A 153 3.57 21.28 -13.32
CA ILE A 153 4.10 19.92 -13.33
C ILE A 153 4.29 19.35 -11.91
N ARG A 154 4.76 20.17 -10.96
CA ARG A 154 4.96 19.76 -9.56
C ARG A 154 3.65 19.34 -8.93
N HIS A 155 2.62 20.16 -9.06
CA HIS A 155 1.31 19.91 -8.45
C HIS A 155 0.66 18.68 -9.08
N TYR A 156 0.70 18.59 -10.42
CA TYR A 156 0.16 17.45 -11.15
C TYR A 156 0.83 16.13 -10.78
N VAL A 157 2.16 16.05 -10.82
CA VAL A 157 2.89 14.84 -10.45
C VAL A 157 2.72 14.52 -8.97
N THR A 158 2.73 15.53 -8.09
CA THR A 158 2.50 15.31 -6.65
C THR A 158 1.13 14.69 -6.40
N PHE A 159 0.09 15.20 -7.07
CA PHE A 159 -1.27 14.69 -7.00
C PHE A 159 -1.38 13.25 -7.50
N ILE A 160 -0.78 12.94 -8.65
CA ILE A 160 -0.74 11.57 -9.19
C ILE A 160 -0.09 10.63 -8.18
N LEU A 161 1.08 11.00 -7.63
CA LEU A 161 1.84 10.14 -6.74
C LEU A 161 1.17 9.99 -5.36
N SER A 162 0.57 11.06 -4.83
CA SER A 162 -0.20 11.01 -3.57
C SER A 162 -1.46 10.17 -3.69
N PHE A 163 -1.97 9.98 -4.92
CA PHE A 163 -3.08 9.08 -5.20
C PHE A 163 -2.62 7.62 -5.40
N LEU A 164 -1.65 7.40 -6.29
CA LEU A 164 -1.22 6.05 -6.68
C LEU A 164 -0.59 5.27 -5.53
N PHE A 165 0.22 5.93 -4.68
CA PHE A 165 0.96 5.23 -3.65
C PHE A 165 0.03 4.66 -2.55
N PRO A 166 -0.88 5.43 -1.93
CA PRO A 166 -1.88 4.85 -1.04
C PRO A 166 -2.81 3.84 -1.71
N MET A 167 -3.13 4.02 -3.00
CA MET A 167 -3.96 3.04 -3.72
C MET A 167 -3.27 1.69 -3.84
N GLY A 168 -1.97 1.68 -4.16
CA GLY A 168 -1.16 0.45 -4.15
C GLY A 168 -1.17 -0.23 -2.78
N ILE A 169 -0.96 0.54 -1.71
CA ILE A 169 -1.00 0.01 -0.33
C ILE A 169 -2.39 -0.51 0.04
N ALA A 170 -3.46 0.17 -0.37
CA ALA A 170 -4.82 -0.26 -0.09
C ALA A 170 -5.15 -1.60 -0.74
N PHE A 171 -4.57 -1.88 -1.91
CA PHE A 171 -4.69 -3.18 -2.56
C PHE A 171 -4.01 -4.30 -1.77
N GLU A 172 -3.08 -4.02 -0.85
CA GLU A 172 -2.50 -5.03 0.04
C GLU A 172 -3.43 -5.46 1.18
N MET A 173 -4.46 -4.66 1.48
CA MET A 173 -5.39 -4.92 2.60
C MET A 173 -6.00 -6.34 2.59
N PRO A 174 -6.48 -6.89 1.46
CA PRO A 174 -7.04 -8.24 1.41
C PRO A 174 -6.02 -9.31 1.80
N LEU A 175 -4.79 -9.18 1.30
CA LEU A 175 -3.73 -10.13 1.57
C LEU A 175 -3.21 -10.00 3.00
N ALA A 176 -3.10 -8.78 3.51
CA ALA A 176 -2.74 -8.51 4.90
C ALA A 176 -3.75 -9.12 5.88
N LEU A 177 -5.06 -8.96 5.63
CA LEU A 177 -6.11 -9.57 6.46
C LEU A 177 -6.03 -11.10 6.43
N LEU A 178 -5.83 -11.70 5.25
CA LEU A 178 -5.67 -13.15 5.13
C LEU A 178 -4.42 -13.64 5.86
N PHE A 179 -3.31 -12.91 5.76
CA PHE A 179 -2.06 -13.23 6.45
C PHE A 179 -2.21 -13.20 7.97
N LEU A 180 -2.83 -12.15 8.51
CA LEU A 180 -3.10 -12.04 9.94
C LEU A 180 -4.07 -13.11 10.45
N THR A 181 -5.09 -13.48 9.66
CA THR A 181 -5.98 -14.61 9.99
C THR A 181 -5.24 -15.95 9.94
N ARG A 182 -4.25 -16.13 9.06
CA ARG A 182 -3.41 -17.33 9.03
C ARG A 182 -2.57 -17.49 10.29
N LEU A 183 -1.99 -16.40 10.77
CA LEU A 183 -1.26 -16.35 12.04
C LEU A 183 -2.16 -16.56 13.27
N GLY A 184 -3.48 -16.64 13.11
CA GLY A 184 -4.42 -16.76 14.22
C GLY A 184 -4.68 -15.45 14.97
N LEU A 185 -4.10 -14.33 14.52
CA LEU A 185 -4.26 -13.01 15.14
C LEU A 185 -5.64 -12.38 14.87
N LEU A 186 -6.31 -12.80 13.79
CA LEU A 186 -7.64 -12.32 13.41
C LEU A 186 -8.65 -13.45 13.30
N SER A 187 -9.70 -13.38 14.13
CA SER A 187 -10.91 -14.20 14.01
C SER A 187 -11.99 -13.49 13.17
N PRO A 188 -12.97 -14.23 12.60
CA PRO A 188 -14.12 -13.62 11.92
C PRO A 188 -14.89 -12.64 12.80
N ALA A 189 -14.97 -12.89 14.11
CA ALA A 189 -15.60 -12.00 15.07
C ALA A 189 -14.80 -10.70 15.28
N SER A 190 -13.47 -10.79 15.29
CA SER A 190 -12.58 -9.62 15.35
C SER A 190 -12.70 -8.77 14.08
N VAL A 191 -12.70 -9.39 12.90
CA VAL A 191 -12.88 -8.70 11.62
C VAL A 191 -14.25 -8.00 11.55
N LYS A 192 -15.32 -8.67 12.00
CA LYS A 192 -16.67 -8.07 12.06
C LYS A 192 -16.72 -6.84 12.98
N ARG A 193 -16.06 -6.90 14.14
CA ARG A 193 -15.97 -5.75 15.06
C ARG A 193 -15.11 -4.61 14.49
N ALA A 194 -14.07 -4.95 13.73
CA ALA A 194 -13.17 -3.99 13.12
C ALA A 194 -13.82 -3.19 11.97
N ARG A 195 -14.87 -3.69 11.31
CA ARG A 195 -15.50 -3.05 10.14
C ARG A 195 -15.85 -1.58 10.35
N LYS A 196 -16.50 -1.25 11.48
CA LYS A 196 -16.88 0.14 11.79
C LYS A 196 -15.68 1.08 11.87
N TYR A 197 -14.55 0.60 12.39
CA TYR A 197 -13.31 1.37 12.48
C TYR A 197 -12.60 1.43 11.12
N ALA A 198 -12.59 0.33 10.37
CA ALA A 198 -12.02 0.26 9.04
C ALA A 198 -12.73 1.23 8.08
N TYR A 199 -14.06 1.29 8.09
CA TYR A 199 -14.82 2.20 7.23
C TYR A 199 -14.52 3.66 7.52
N VAL A 200 -14.44 4.03 8.80
CA VAL A 200 -14.04 5.39 9.20
C VAL A 200 -12.60 5.69 8.78
N GLY A 201 -11.67 4.77 9.03
CA GLY A 201 -10.27 4.94 8.64
C GLY A 201 -10.10 5.08 7.12
N LEU A 202 -10.78 4.24 6.34
CA LEU A 202 -10.76 4.31 4.88
C LEU A 202 -11.42 5.58 4.35
N ALA A 203 -12.49 6.07 4.99
CA ALA A 203 -13.10 7.36 4.66
C ALA A 203 -12.13 8.52 4.92
N VAL A 204 -11.42 8.52 6.06
CA VAL A 204 -10.39 9.53 6.38
C VAL A 204 -9.26 9.49 5.36
N VAL A 205 -8.76 8.29 5.02
CA VAL A 205 -7.73 8.11 3.98
C VAL A 205 -8.23 8.62 2.64
N GLY A 206 -9.48 8.30 2.27
CA GLY A 206 -10.15 8.84 1.09
C GLY A 206 -10.13 10.37 1.08
N SER A 207 -10.48 11.02 2.19
CA SER A 207 -10.51 12.48 2.31
C SER A 207 -9.13 13.13 2.27
N CYS A 208 -8.07 12.43 2.67
CA CYS A 208 -6.70 12.95 2.54
C CYS A 208 -6.17 12.87 1.10
N ILE A 209 -6.77 12.00 0.28
CA ILE A 209 -6.30 11.72 -1.09
C ILE A 209 -7.15 12.48 -2.11
N SER A 210 -8.47 12.43 -1.98
CA SER A 210 -9.39 13.12 -2.88
C SER A 210 -9.52 14.59 -2.49
N PRO A 211 -9.86 15.47 -3.44
CA PRO A 211 -10.32 16.80 -3.09
C PRO A 211 -11.54 16.74 -2.14
N PRO A 212 -11.86 17.83 -1.43
CA PRO A 212 -12.94 17.89 -0.45
C PRO A 212 -14.33 17.99 -1.12
N ASP A 213 -14.58 17.15 -2.12
CA ASP A 213 -15.86 17.04 -2.83
C ASP A 213 -16.49 15.66 -2.59
N PHE A 214 -17.81 15.62 -2.39
CA PHE A 214 -18.52 14.41 -2.00
C PHE A 214 -18.45 13.29 -3.06
N VAL A 215 -18.51 13.66 -4.34
CA VAL A 215 -18.59 12.69 -5.45
C VAL A 215 -17.25 11.99 -5.65
N SER A 216 -16.14 12.72 -5.73
CA SER A 216 -14.79 12.15 -5.86
C SER A 216 -14.37 11.42 -4.60
N HIS A 217 -14.76 11.93 -3.42
CA HIS A 217 -14.51 11.22 -2.16
C HIS A 217 -15.18 9.85 -2.13
N LEU A 218 -16.45 9.77 -2.53
CA LEU A 218 -17.18 8.51 -2.61
C LEU A 218 -16.60 7.58 -3.70
N ALA A 219 -16.22 8.14 -4.83
CA ALA A 219 -15.60 7.41 -5.94
C ALA A 219 -14.29 6.72 -5.56
N VAL A 220 -13.51 7.30 -4.64
CA VAL A 220 -12.26 6.70 -4.13
C VAL A 220 -12.56 5.77 -2.94
N THR A 221 -13.42 6.18 -2.03
CA THR A 221 -13.71 5.43 -0.80
C THR A 221 -14.45 4.12 -1.06
N LEU A 222 -15.35 4.08 -2.05
CA LEU A 222 -16.10 2.85 -2.40
C LEU A 222 -15.17 1.69 -2.84
N PRO A 223 -14.24 1.86 -3.80
CA PRO A 223 -13.24 0.86 -4.13
C PRO A 223 -12.43 0.38 -2.91
N LEU A 224 -12.04 1.30 -2.02
CA LEU A 224 -11.28 0.96 -0.82
C LEU A 224 -12.09 0.08 0.15
N ILE A 225 -13.36 0.43 0.38
CA ILE A 225 -14.27 -0.37 1.21
C ILE A 225 -14.49 -1.75 0.56
N LEU A 226 -14.68 -1.81 -0.76
CA LEU A 226 -14.85 -3.07 -1.48
C LEU A 226 -13.63 -3.98 -1.32
N LEU A 227 -12.42 -3.44 -1.43
CA LEU A 227 -11.18 -4.20 -1.21
C LEU A 227 -11.10 -4.75 0.21
N PHE A 228 -11.39 -3.92 1.22
CA PHE A 228 -11.43 -4.38 2.60
C PHE A 228 -12.44 -5.52 2.78
N GLU A 229 -13.61 -5.41 2.16
CA GLU A 229 -14.68 -6.39 2.33
C GLU A 229 -14.42 -7.70 1.59
N LEU A 230 -13.76 -7.64 0.43
CA LEU A 230 -13.18 -8.80 -0.24
C LEU A 230 -12.16 -9.49 0.65
N GLY A 231 -11.26 -8.74 1.29
CA GLY A 231 -10.30 -9.24 2.26
C GLY A 231 -10.94 -9.94 3.45
N ALA A 232 -11.92 -9.28 4.07
CA ALA A 232 -12.69 -9.80 5.20
C ALA A 232 -13.46 -11.08 4.82
N PHE A 233 -13.99 -11.15 3.60
CA PHE A 233 -14.68 -12.33 3.09
C PHE A 233 -13.72 -13.52 2.90
N VAL A 234 -12.59 -13.29 2.23
CA VAL A 234 -11.58 -14.33 1.97
C VAL A 234 -10.99 -14.86 3.29
N SER A 235 -10.67 -13.98 4.23
CA SER A 235 -10.14 -14.35 5.54
C SER A 235 -11.15 -15.18 6.36
N THR A 236 -12.43 -14.77 6.37
CA THR A 236 -13.51 -15.51 7.06
C THR A 236 -13.74 -16.88 6.45
N ARG A 237 -13.73 -16.99 5.11
CA ARG A 237 -13.90 -18.27 4.41
C ARG A 237 -12.73 -19.21 4.69
N TYR A 238 -11.50 -18.69 4.74
CA TYR A 238 -10.32 -19.46 5.09
C TYR A 238 -10.39 -19.99 6.53
N TYR A 239 -10.75 -19.13 7.49
CA TYR A 239 -10.87 -19.49 8.90
C TYR A 239 -11.90 -20.63 9.12
N ARG A 240 -13.10 -20.51 8.54
CA ARG A 240 -14.14 -21.56 8.64
C ARG A 240 -13.73 -22.89 8.02
N ARG A 241 -12.91 -22.88 6.96
CA ARG A 241 -12.38 -24.11 6.35
C ARG A 241 -11.38 -24.79 7.29
N ARG A 242 -10.52 -24.03 7.98
CA ARG A 242 -9.60 -24.59 8.99
C ARG A 242 -10.35 -25.26 10.13
N GLU A 243 -11.36 -24.60 10.71
CA GLU A 243 -12.13 -25.17 11.83
C GLU A 243 -12.84 -26.48 11.46
N ARG A 244 -13.39 -26.56 10.25
CA ARG A 244 -14.03 -27.79 9.74
C ARG A 244 -13.03 -28.93 9.58
N LEU A 245 -11.83 -28.64 9.07
CA LEU A 245 -10.78 -29.65 8.90
C LEU A 245 -10.30 -30.16 10.26
N SER A 246 -10.08 -29.27 11.23
CA SER A 246 -9.69 -29.68 12.59
C SER A 246 -10.77 -30.52 13.28
N ALA A 247 -12.05 -30.21 13.05
CA ALA A 247 -13.18 -30.96 13.60
C ALA A 247 -13.43 -32.33 12.93
N GLN A 248 -12.84 -32.59 11.77
CA GLN A 248 -12.89 -33.90 11.09
C GLN A 248 -11.71 -34.81 11.47
N THR A 249 -10.61 -34.24 11.97
CA THR A 249 -9.43 -34.96 12.43
C THR A 249 -9.39 -35.22 13.95
N ALA A 250 -10.38 -34.73 14.69
CA ALA A 250 -10.57 -34.96 16.12
C ALA A 250 -11.72 -35.96 16.34
#